data_AF-A0A7X6WSP6-F1
#
_entry.id   AF-A0A7X6WSP6-F1
#
_cell.length_a   1.000
_cell.length_b   1.000
_cell.length_c   1.000
_cell.angle_alpha   90.00
_cell.angle_beta   90.00
_cell.angle_gamma   90.00
#
_symmetry.space_group_name_H-M   'P 1'
#
loop_
_entity.id
_entity.type
_entity.pdbx_description
1 polymer ?
#
loop_
_entity_poly.entity_id
_entity_poly.type
_entity_poly.pdbx_seq_one_letter_code
_entity_poly.pdbx_strand_id
1 'polypeptide(L)'
;MGKFETLAERVQFLINSNNLSVTAAAQKCGVPQPRLNDIVSGKTKNPHSGTIDKIARGFEVRAGWLLTGEGEMYENLPDGGDGPEPGTLIYDGDLLVKTVIAVENLIREQKADLPPEDRAKLIEIIYEMSLYRKHLMDNKEIRKILKLVG
;
A
#
# COMPACT_ATOMS: atom_id res chain seq x y z
N MET A 1 -15.45 10.80 -4.54
CA MET A 1 -13.98 10.99 -4.56
C MET A 1 -13.69 12.36 -3.95
N GLY A 2 -13.02 12.41 -2.79
CA GLY A 2 -12.74 13.67 -2.10
C GLY A 2 -11.70 14.47 -2.87
N LYS A 3 -12.04 15.70 -3.28
CA LYS A 3 -11.13 16.60 -3.99
C LYS A 3 -10.11 17.15 -2.99
N PHE A 4 -8.82 16.88 -3.18
CA PHE A 4 -7.77 17.58 -2.42
C PHE A 4 -7.51 18.94 -3.08
N GLU A 5 -7.94 20.03 -2.46
CA GLU A 5 -7.91 21.36 -3.06
C GLU A 5 -6.50 21.97 -3.04
N THR A 6 -5.65 21.55 -2.09
CA THR A 6 -4.32 22.15 -1.87
C THR A 6 -3.19 21.12 -1.82
N LEU A 7 -1.97 21.61 -2.10
CA LEU A 7 -0.75 20.82 -1.91
C LEU A 7 -0.60 20.33 -0.46
N ALA A 8 -0.97 21.18 0.51
CA ALA A 8 -0.89 20.85 1.93
C ALA A 8 -1.72 19.62 2.27
N GLU A 9 -2.96 19.57 1.79
CA GLU A 9 -3.88 18.44 2.01
C GLU A 9 -3.37 17.16 1.37
N ARG A 10 -2.84 17.24 0.14
CA ARG A 10 -2.26 16.07 -0.56
C ARG A 10 -1.04 15.52 0.18
N VAL A 11 -0.14 16.39 0.62
CA VAL A 11 1.05 15.96 1.38
C VAL A 11 0.63 15.39 2.74
N GLN A 12 -0.33 16.00 3.43
CA GLN A 12 -0.85 15.50 4.71
C GLN A 12 -1.52 14.13 4.54
N PHE A 13 -2.26 13.92 3.45
CA PHE A 13 -2.85 12.62 3.10
C PHE A 13 -1.78 11.53 2.94
N LEU A 14 -0.70 11.81 2.22
CA LEU A 14 0.40 10.84 2.04
C LEU A 14 1.08 10.47 3.37
N ILE A 15 1.26 11.46 4.25
CA ILE A 15 1.84 11.25 5.58
C ILE A 15 0.93 10.34 6.43
N ASN A 16 -0.37 10.63 6.45
CA ASN A 16 -1.35 9.90 7.26
C ASN A 16 -1.57 8.47 6.75
N SER A 17 -1.71 8.28 5.43
CA SER A 17 -1.92 6.96 4.81
C SER A 17 -0.72 6.02 4.99
N ASN A 18 0.48 6.57 5.15
CA ASN A 18 1.69 5.80 5.47
C ASN A 18 1.92 5.66 6.98
N ASN A 19 1.02 6.16 7.82
CA ASN A 19 1.11 6.16 9.28
C ASN A 19 2.42 6.78 9.82
N LEU A 20 2.88 7.87 9.18
CA LEU A 20 4.13 8.56 9.49
C LEU A 20 3.89 9.86 10.26
N SER A 21 4.89 10.30 11.02
CA SER A 21 4.98 11.70 11.47
C SER A 21 5.55 12.58 10.36
N VAL A 22 5.34 13.91 10.44
CA VAL A 22 5.95 14.87 9.51
C VAL A 22 7.48 14.76 9.52
N THR A 23 8.09 14.49 10.67
CA THR A 23 9.53 14.26 10.79
C THR A 23 10.00 13.01 10.04
N ALA A 24 9.29 11.89 10.23
CA ALA A 24 9.61 10.64 9.52
C ALA A 24 9.40 10.77 8.01
N ALA A 25 8.34 11.47 7.59
CA ALA A 25 8.08 11.78 6.20
C ALA A 25 9.17 12.67 5.57
N ALA A 26 9.65 13.68 6.30
CA ALA A 26 10.74 14.55 5.85
C ALA A 26 12.03 13.76 5.60
N GLN A 27 12.37 12.84 6.51
CA GLN A 27 13.49 11.92 6.35
C GLN A 27 13.28 10.99 5.15
N LYS A 28 12.11 10.35 5.03
CA LYS A 28 11.74 9.47 3.91
C LYS A 28 11.89 10.17 2.55
N CYS A 29 11.48 11.43 2.46
CA CYS A 29 11.54 12.21 1.22
C CYS A 29 12.90 12.88 0.97
N GLY A 30 13.83 12.90 1.94
CA GLY A 30 15.07 13.67 1.83
C GLY A 30 14.83 15.19 1.72
N VAL A 31 13.79 15.69 2.38
CA VAL A 31 13.40 17.11 2.46
C VAL A 31 13.66 17.62 3.88
N PRO A 32 14.21 18.82 4.07
CA PRO A 32 14.37 19.39 5.41
C PRO A 32 13.02 19.48 6.14
N GLN A 33 12.96 18.99 7.38
CA GLN A 33 11.73 18.96 8.19
C GLN A 33 11.01 20.33 8.27
N PRO A 34 11.69 21.48 8.50
CA PRO A 34 11.01 22.78 8.51
C PRO A 34 10.31 23.09 7.18
N ARG A 35 10.91 22.67 6.06
CA ARG A 35 10.33 22.87 4.72
C ARG A 35 9.09 22.00 4.53
N LEU A 36 9.11 20.74 4.97
CA LEU A 36 7.94 19.89 4.88
C LEU A 36 6.81 20.39 5.81
N ASN A 37 7.15 20.88 7.01
CA ASN A 37 6.20 21.47 7.95
C ASN A 37 5.53 22.74 7.39
N ASP A 38 6.30 23.61 6.72
CA ASP A 38 5.77 24.80 6.05
C ASP A 38 4.83 24.44 4.88
N ILE A 39 5.06 23.31 4.19
CA ILE A 39 4.16 22.81 3.13
C ILE A 39 2.88 22.25 3.74
N VAL A 40 2.99 21.38 4.74
CA VAL A 40 1.85 20.72 5.41
C VAL A 40 0.93 21.74 6.12
N SER A 41 1.49 22.81 6.68
CA SER A 41 0.72 23.91 7.27
C SER A 41 0.12 24.87 6.25
N GLY A 42 0.38 24.69 4.95
CA GLY A 42 -0.12 25.56 3.88
C GLY A 42 0.59 26.92 3.75
N LYS A 43 1.63 27.17 4.55
CA LYS A 43 2.46 28.38 4.48
C LYS A 43 3.23 28.44 3.15
N THR A 44 3.75 27.30 2.69
CA THR A 44 4.36 27.18 1.36
C THR A 44 3.38 26.53 0.39
N LYS A 45 2.80 27.34 -0.51
CA LYS A 45 1.86 26.87 -1.53
C LYS A 45 2.55 26.40 -2.82
N ASN A 46 3.64 27.04 -3.19
CA ASN A 46 4.40 26.78 -4.42
C ASN A 46 5.88 26.48 -4.10
N PRO A 47 6.20 25.29 -3.59
CA PRO A 47 7.59 24.90 -3.37
C PRO A 47 8.31 24.67 -4.71
N HIS A 48 9.64 24.76 -4.68
CA HIS A 48 10.49 24.49 -5.85
C HIS A 48 10.28 23.06 -6.37
N SER A 49 10.36 22.87 -7.69
CA SER A 49 10.17 21.56 -8.37
C SER A 49 10.98 20.44 -7.72
N GLY A 50 12.27 20.68 -7.46
CA GLY A 50 13.11 19.69 -6.77
C GLY A 50 12.65 19.27 -5.36
N THR A 51 11.81 20.06 -4.66
CA THR A 51 11.16 19.63 -3.41
C THR A 51 9.98 18.70 -3.71
N ILE A 52 9.18 19.05 -4.72
CA ILE A 52 8.06 18.22 -5.18
C ILE A 52 8.56 16.86 -5.66
N ASP A 53 9.61 16.82 -6.49
CA ASP A 53 10.16 15.56 -7.01
C ASP A 53 10.65 14.64 -5.89
N LYS A 54 11.25 15.23 -4.85
CA LYS A 54 11.70 14.51 -3.66
C LYS A 54 10.54 13.92 -2.87
N ILE A 55 9.47 14.68 -2.66
CA ILE A 55 8.26 14.20 -1.97
C ILE A 55 7.58 13.12 -2.82
N ALA A 56 7.42 13.38 -4.12
CA ALA A 56 6.82 12.46 -5.07
C ALA A 56 7.55 11.10 -5.08
N ARG A 57 8.88 11.12 -5.19
CA ARG A 57 9.72 9.92 -5.11
C ARG A 57 9.67 9.25 -3.74
N GLY A 58 9.65 10.03 -2.66
CA GLY A 58 9.58 9.50 -1.30
C GLY A 58 8.30 8.72 -1.04
N PHE A 59 7.19 9.11 -1.65
CA PHE A 59 5.89 8.45 -1.52
C PHE A 59 5.47 7.61 -2.74
N GLU A 60 6.33 7.49 -3.74
CA GLU A 60 6.07 6.76 -4.99
C GLU A 60 4.81 7.24 -5.72
N VAL A 61 4.55 8.56 -5.70
CA VAL A 61 3.42 9.21 -6.37
C VAL A 61 3.87 10.05 -7.56
N ARG A 62 2.94 10.33 -8.48
CA ARG A 62 3.17 11.19 -9.63
C ARG A 62 3.29 12.65 -9.17
N ALA A 63 4.38 13.29 -9.56
CA ALA A 63 4.62 14.71 -9.27
C ALA A 63 3.50 15.63 -9.80
N GLY A 64 2.91 15.27 -10.97
CA GLY A 64 1.78 15.99 -11.56
C GLY A 64 0.56 16.01 -10.65
N TRP A 65 0.16 14.85 -10.13
CA TRP A 65 -0.93 14.75 -9.15
C TRP A 65 -0.59 15.48 -7.86
N LEU A 66 0.63 15.36 -7.35
CA LEU A 66 1.03 16.04 -6.12
C LEU A 66 0.93 17.57 -6.26
N LEU A 67 1.26 18.12 -7.43
CA LEU A 67 1.20 19.55 -7.72
C LEU A 67 -0.21 20.09 -7.93
N THR A 68 -1.03 19.35 -8.66
CA THR A 68 -2.31 19.85 -9.17
C THR A 68 -3.51 19.27 -8.44
N GLY A 69 -3.35 18.07 -7.87
CA GLY A 69 -4.45 17.23 -7.41
C GLY A 69 -5.23 16.57 -8.55
N GLU A 70 -4.78 16.73 -9.79
CA GLU A 70 -5.41 16.20 -11.00
C GLU A 70 -4.64 14.99 -11.54
N GLY A 71 -5.36 14.08 -12.21
CA GLY A 71 -4.81 12.85 -12.76
C GLY A 71 -4.54 11.78 -11.70
N GLU A 72 -3.80 10.74 -12.09
CA GLU A 72 -3.53 9.57 -11.24
C GLU A 72 -2.47 9.86 -10.17
N MET A 73 -2.75 9.44 -8.94
CA MET A 73 -1.80 9.60 -7.82
C MET A 73 -0.57 8.72 -7.97
N TYR A 74 -0.71 7.48 -8.41
CA TYR A 74 0.38 6.51 -8.48
C TYR A 74 0.78 6.24 -9.94
N GLU A 75 2.08 6.06 -10.19
CA GLU A 75 2.56 5.50 -11.46
C GLU A 75 2.30 3.99 -11.39
N ASN A 76 1.26 3.52 -12.09
CA ASN A 76 0.71 2.16 -12.06
C ASN A 76 -0.35 1.87 -10.98
N LEU A 77 -1.40 2.68 -10.94
CA LEU A 77 -2.73 2.08 -10.83
C LEU A 77 -3.34 2.10 -12.23
N PRO A 78 -3.86 0.97 -12.75
CA PRO A 78 -4.74 0.98 -13.90
C PRO A 78 -5.84 2.00 -13.64
N ASP A 79 -6.13 2.84 -14.65
CA ASP A 79 -7.22 3.79 -14.66
C ASP A 79 -8.47 3.15 -14.03
N GLY A 80 -9.04 3.79 -13.02
CA GLY A 80 -10.16 3.31 -12.23
C GLY A 80 -11.49 3.35 -12.98
N GLY A 81 -11.54 2.79 -14.19
CA GLY A 81 -12.77 2.44 -14.89
C GLY A 81 -13.05 0.95 -14.71
N ASP A 82 -13.84 0.61 -13.69
CA ASP A 82 -14.33 -0.75 -13.36
C ASP A 82 -13.27 -1.79 -12.94
N GLY A 83 -12.74 -1.66 -11.71
CA GLY A 83 -11.90 -2.69 -11.09
C GLY A 83 -10.58 -2.94 -11.84
N PRO A 84 -9.73 -3.89 -11.40
CA PRO A 84 -8.64 -4.34 -12.28
C PRO A 84 -9.27 -4.89 -13.57
N GLU A 85 -8.79 -4.46 -14.74
CA GLU A 85 -9.11 -5.19 -15.97
C GLU A 85 -8.90 -6.69 -15.69
N PRO A 86 -9.88 -7.56 -15.97
CA PRO A 86 -9.70 -9.00 -15.82
C PRO A 86 -8.44 -9.45 -16.57
N GLY A 87 -7.34 -9.66 -15.84
CA GLY A 87 -6.03 -9.96 -16.41
C GLY A 87 -4.82 -9.12 -15.93
N THR A 88 -4.97 -8.10 -15.07
CA THR A 88 -3.83 -7.28 -14.59
C THR A 88 -3.48 -7.39 -13.11
N LEU A 89 -4.24 -8.14 -12.30
CA LEU A 89 -3.60 -8.93 -11.24
C LEU A 89 -2.65 -9.88 -11.97
N ILE A 90 -1.39 -10.03 -11.52
CA ILE A 90 -0.71 -11.30 -11.82
C ILE A 90 -1.50 -12.34 -11.03
N TYR A 91 -2.59 -12.82 -11.62
CA TYR A 91 -3.37 -13.91 -11.13
C TYR A 91 -2.57 -15.16 -11.44
N ASP A 92 -1.81 -15.59 -10.44
CA ASP A 92 -1.21 -16.90 -10.47
C ASP A 92 -2.21 -17.87 -9.86
N GLY A 93 -3.09 -18.41 -10.70
CA GLY A 93 -4.12 -19.35 -10.29
C GLY A 93 -3.54 -20.60 -9.63
N ASP A 94 -2.36 -21.06 -10.08
CA ASP A 94 -1.66 -22.18 -9.47
C ASP A 94 -1.18 -21.82 -8.06
N LEU A 95 -0.66 -20.60 -7.86
CA LEU A 95 -0.28 -20.10 -6.55
C LEU A 95 -1.48 -19.95 -5.63
N LEU A 96 -2.60 -19.43 -6.11
CA LEU A 96 -3.82 -19.33 -5.31
C LEU A 96 -4.31 -20.70 -4.86
N VAL A 97 -4.38 -21.67 -5.77
CA VAL A 97 -4.78 -23.04 -5.44
C VAL A 97 -3.81 -23.66 -4.42
N LYS A 98 -2.49 -23.50 -4.61
CA LYS A 98 -1.48 -23.97 -3.65
C LYS A 98 -1.63 -23.31 -2.28
N THR A 99 -1.90 -22.01 -2.24
CA THR A 99 -2.13 -21.26 -1.00
C THR A 99 -3.37 -21.74 -0.27
N VAL A 100 -4.50 -21.90 -0.98
CA VAL A 100 -5.75 -22.43 -0.39
C VAL A 100 -5.51 -23.81 0.19
N ILE A 101 -4.88 -24.72 -0.57
CA ILE A 101 -4.58 -26.09 -0.10
C ILE A 101 -3.68 -26.06 1.14
N ALA A 102 -2.64 -25.21 1.14
CA ALA A 102 -1.72 -25.10 2.27
C ALA A 102 -2.44 -24.61 3.53
N VAL A 103 -3.29 -23.59 3.42
CA VAL A 103 -4.08 -23.06 4.53
C VAL A 103 -5.09 -24.09 5.04
N GLU A 104 -5.84 -24.74 4.15
CA GLU A 104 -6.82 -25.76 4.51
C GLU A 104 -6.19 -26.95 5.24
N ASN A 105 -5.06 -27.45 4.73
CA ASN A 105 -4.32 -28.52 5.40
C ASN A 105 -3.83 -28.08 6.77
N LEU A 106 -3.33 -26.85 6.88
CA LEU A 106 -2.84 -26.35 8.15
C LEU A 106 -3.93 -26.18 9.20
N ILE A 107 -5.10 -25.65 8.80
CA ILE A 107 -6.26 -25.52 9.69
C ILE A 107 -6.71 -26.90 10.16
N ARG A 108 -6.77 -27.89 9.25
CA ARG A 108 -7.10 -29.28 9.58
C ARG A 108 -6.08 -29.92 10.54
N GLU A 109 -4.79 -29.74 10.28
CA GLU A 109 -3.70 -30.24 11.13
C GLU A 109 -3.75 -29.65 12.54
N GLN A 110 -4.02 -28.35 12.66
CA GLN A 110 -4.08 -27.66 13.95
C GLN A 110 -5.43 -27.79 14.65
N LYS A 111 -6.44 -28.38 13.99
CA LYS A 111 -7.83 -28.40 14.47
C LYS A 111 -8.32 -26.99 14.84
N ALA A 112 -7.89 -25.99 14.06
CA ALA A 112 -8.26 -24.61 14.29
C ALA A 112 -9.70 -24.37 13.83
N ASP A 113 -10.50 -23.68 14.65
CA ASP A 113 -11.85 -23.28 14.30
C ASP A 113 -11.82 -21.82 13.85
N LEU A 114 -11.48 -21.61 12.57
CA LEU A 114 -11.36 -20.28 11.99
C LEU A 114 -12.63 -19.95 11.18
N PRO A 115 -13.34 -18.85 11.52
CA PRO A 115 -14.51 -18.40 10.77
C PRO A 115 -14.19 -18.24 9.27
N PRO A 116 -15.17 -18.44 8.37
CA PRO A 116 -14.95 -18.35 6.93
C PRO A 116 -14.33 -17.02 6.48
N GLU A 117 -14.71 -15.90 7.12
CA GLU A 117 -14.19 -14.57 6.81
C GLU A 117 -12.70 -14.44 7.17
N ASP A 118 -12.29 -14.91 8.35
CA ASP A 118 -10.90 -14.81 8.80
C ASP A 118 -10.00 -15.80 8.05
N ARG A 119 -10.57 -16.93 7.62
CA ARG A 119 -9.92 -17.86 6.69
C ARG A 119 -9.68 -17.23 5.33
N ALA A 120 -10.65 -16.48 4.80
CA ALA A 120 -10.50 -15.78 3.53
C ALA A 120 -9.40 -14.70 3.61
N LYS A 121 -9.39 -13.90 4.68
CA LYS A 121 -8.33 -12.90 4.93
C LYS A 121 -6.95 -13.54 5.04
N LEU A 122 -6.84 -14.69 5.72
CA LEU A 122 -5.59 -15.42 5.83
C LEU A 122 -5.08 -15.89 4.46
N ILE A 123 -5.96 -16.43 3.62
CA ILE A 123 -5.65 -16.86 2.25
C ILE A 123 -5.19 -15.67 1.41
N GLU A 124 -5.89 -14.54 1.50
CA GLU A 124 -5.57 -13.29 0.80
C GLU A 124 -4.16 -12.79 1.18
N ILE A 125 -3.88 -12.63 2.48
CA ILE A 125 -2.57 -12.16 2.97
C ILE A 125 -1.44 -13.07 2.48
N ILE A 126 -1.60 -14.39 2.59
CA ILE A 126 -0.56 -15.34 2.18
C ILE A 126 -0.37 -15.30 0.65
N TYR A 127 -1.45 -15.18 -0.10
CA TYR A 127 -1.41 -15.10 -1.56
C TYR A 127 -0.69 -13.82 -2.01
N GLU A 128 -1.05 -12.66 -1.47
CA GLU A 128 -0.41 -11.39 -1.79
C GLU A 128 1.09 -11.38 -1.42
N MET A 129 1.44 -11.88 -0.23
CA MET A 129 2.84 -11.95 0.21
C MET A 129 3.65 -12.92 -0.66
N SER A 130 3.07 -14.04 -1.07
CA SER A 130 3.73 -15.02 -1.94
C SER A 130 3.90 -14.47 -3.36
N LEU A 131 2.92 -13.72 -3.86
CA LEU A 131 2.95 -13.06 -5.16
C LEU A 131 4.03 -11.96 -5.19
N TYR A 132 4.09 -11.12 -4.15
CA TYR A 132 5.09 -10.06 -4.01
C TYR A 132 6.52 -10.62 -3.94
N ARG A 133 6.70 -11.77 -3.28
CA ARG A 133 8.01 -12.43 -3.11
C ARG A 133 8.38 -13.37 -4.25
N LYS A 134 7.49 -13.62 -5.21
CA LYS A 134 7.62 -14.63 -6.28
C LYS A 134 7.95 -16.03 -5.75
N HIS A 135 7.51 -16.36 -4.54
CA HIS A 135 7.77 -17.62 -3.85
C HIS A 135 6.64 -17.93 -2.87
N LEU A 136 6.16 -19.18 -2.85
CA LEU A 136 5.16 -19.63 -1.90
C LEU A 136 5.75 -19.65 -0.48
N MET A 137 5.07 -19.02 0.47
CA MET A 137 5.48 -19.04 1.88
C MET A 137 5.54 -20.47 2.43
N ASP A 138 6.54 -20.74 3.27
CA ASP A 138 6.68 -22.06 3.87
C ASP A 138 5.67 -22.27 5.03
N ASN A 139 5.47 -23.54 5.43
CA ASN A 139 4.55 -23.88 6.51
C ASN A 139 4.88 -23.21 7.85
N LYS A 140 6.15 -22.86 8.11
CA LYS A 140 6.56 -22.18 9.35
C LYS A 140 6.14 -20.72 9.33
N GLU A 141 6.24 -20.06 8.19
CA GLU A 141 5.79 -18.68 7.99
C GLU A 141 4.26 -18.58 8.04
N ILE A 142 3.54 -19.47 7.34
CA ILE A 142 2.07 -19.49 7.34
C ILE A 142 1.52 -19.68 8.77
N ARG A 143 2.16 -20.55 9.57
CA ARG A 143 1.80 -20.74 10.99
C ARG A 143 1.94 -19.48 11.84
N LYS A 144 2.90 -18.60 11.53
CA LYS A 144 3.05 -17.33 12.25
C LYS A 144 1.87 -16.41 11.96
N ILE A 145 1.44 -16.34 10.69
CA ILE A 145 0.33 -15.50 10.27
C ILE A 145 -0.98 -16.03 10.85
N LEU A 146 -1.20 -17.35 10.86
CA LEU A 146 -2.40 -17.95 11.46
C LEU A 146 -2.61 -17.52 12.93
N LYS A 147 -1.53 -17.43 13.72
CA LYS A 147 -1.57 -16.99 15.13
C LYS A 147 -1.86 -15.49 15.32
N LEU A 148 -1.82 -14.70 14.25
CA LEU A 148 -2.15 -13.27 14.29
C LEU A 148 -3.60 -13.01 13.91
N VAL A 149 -4.26 -13.98 13.25
CA VAL A 149 -5.61 -13.85 12.69
C VAL A 149 -6.65 -14.62 13.52
N GLY A 150 -6.24 -15.65 14.29
CA GLY A 150 -7.06 -16.33 15.29
C GLY A 150 -6.49 -16.17 16.69
#